data_AF-A0A8T0AGU9-F1
#
_entry.id   AF-A0A8T0AGU9-F1
#
_cell.length_a   1.000
_cell.length_b   1.000
_cell.length_c   1.000
_cell.angle_alpha   90.00
_cell.angle_beta   90.00
_cell.angle_gamma   90.00
#
_symmetry.space_group_name_H-M   'P 1'
#
loop_
_entity.id
_entity.type
_entity.pdbx_description
1 polymer ?
#
loop_
_entity_poly.entity_id
_entity_poly.type
_entity_poly.pdbx_seq_one_letter_code
_entity_poly.pdbx_strand_id
1 'polypeptide(L)'
;IATIHRQSLKCRQLSTRGYSSFEVQVFVLTLPCPILCAAIYRPPKSNKDFLIEFSEFLSEFLAKFDNVLICGDFNIHVCCPADKPANDFRALLDSLDLAQSISCPTHRLGHTLDLIISRGVIVSTCEVMDFPISDHSLIRFDICAVSPVPTSRAPHRRRIIISSTVEDFIAAFSVSDLAFIDELASPPCPDRFLASFHTICSQITDSVAPYKVKSTNVPADPWLNDTSRALRRRCRQAERKWKKDRLQVSLEMFRDSLATYQSALKEAKGQYLSALINSNSHSSGILFT
;
A
#
# COMPACT_ATOMS: atom_id res chain seq x y z
N ILE A 1 -10.03 7.65 10.96
CA ILE A 1 -8.91 7.73 9.98
C ILE A 1 -9.21 6.91 8.71
N ALA A 2 -8.65 7.25 7.55
CA ALA A 2 -8.73 6.40 6.35
C ALA A 2 -7.41 6.38 5.55
N THR A 3 -6.99 5.19 5.13
CA THR A 3 -5.85 4.99 4.21
C THR A 3 -6.34 4.54 2.83
N ILE A 4 -5.95 5.25 1.77
CA ILE A 4 -6.33 4.93 0.39
C ILE A 4 -5.05 4.64 -0.39
N HIS A 5 -4.99 3.50 -1.07
CA HIS A 5 -3.85 3.10 -1.88
C HIS A 5 -4.28 2.73 -3.30
N ARG A 6 -3.34 2.82 -4.25
CA ARG A 6 -3.56 2.32 -5.60
C ARG A 6 -3.67 0.80 -5.57
N GLN A 7 -4.49 0.23 -6.45
CA GLN A 7 -4.66 -1.23 -6.56
C GLN A 7 -3.36 -1.95 -6.95
N SER A 8 -2.43 -1.27 -7.62
CA SER A 8 -1.10 -1.79 -7.94
C SER A 8 -0.23 -2.04 -6.69
N LEU A 9 -0.54 -1.38 -5.57
CA LEU A 9 0.16 -1.56 -4.31
C LEU A 9 -0.48 -2.70 -3.52
N LYS A 10 0.34 -3.68 -3.15
CA LYS A 10 -0.08 -4.76 -2.25
C LYS A 10 0.05 -4.29 -0.81
N CYS A 11 -1.08 -4.07 -0.16
CA CYS A 11 -1.16 -3.69 1.24
C CYS A 11 -1.84 -4.81 2.03
N ARG A 12 -1.29 -5.14 3.20
CA ARG A 12 -1.92 -6.09 4.14
C ARG A 12 -2.28 -5.35 5.41
N GLN A 13 -3.57 -5.18 5.66
CA GLN A 13 -4.07 -4.56 6.88
C GLN A 13 -3.66 -5.38 8.11
N LEU A 14 -3.25 -4.70 9.18
CA LEU A 14 -3.01 -5.31 10.48
C LEU A 14 -4.09 -4.87 11.47
N SER A 15 -4.50 -5.80 12.33
CA SER A 15 -5.29 -5.48 13.51
C SER A 15 -4.39 -4.88 14.58
N THR A 16 -4.84 -3.79 15.20
CA THR A 16 -4.22 -3.25 16.41
C THR A 16 -5.19 -3.38 17.58
N ARG A 17 -4.65 -3.35 18.80
CA ARG A 17 -5.48 -3.04 19.96
C ARG A 17 -6.04 -1.61 19.86
N GLY A 18 -7.11 -1.36 20.61
CA GLY A 18 -7.68 -0.02 20.74
C GLY A 18 -6.82 0.85 21.65
N TYR A 19 -6.71 2.13 21.32
CA TYR A 19 -6.04 3.16 22.12
C TYR A 19 -7.06 4.24 22.48
N SER A 20 -6.99 4.76 23.70
CA SER A 20 -7.94 5.79 24.17
C SER A 20 -7.51 7.20 23.76
N SER A 21 -6.20 7.39 23.53
CA SER A 21 -5.59 8.70 23.29
C SER A 21 -5.40 9.05 21.81
N PHE A 22 -5.45 8.07 20.91
CA PHE A 22 -5.36 8.28 19.46
C PHE A 22 -6.10 7.19 18.68
N GLU A 23 -6.56 7.55 17.49
CA GLU A 23 -6.98 6.59 16.48
C GLU A 23 -5.76 6.13 15.67
N VAL A 24 -5.75 4.88 15.23
CA VAL A 24 -4.70 4.36 14.35
C VAL A 24 -5.23 3.37 13.34
N GLN A 25 -4.68 3.42 12.13
CA GLN A 25 -4.86 2.41 11.10
C GLN A 25 -3.48 1.90 10.64
N VAL A 26 -3.23 0.60 10.80
CA VAL A 26 -1.92 -0.01 10.47
C VAL A 26 -2.04 -0.98 9.31
N PHE A 27 -1.10 -0.90 8.38
CA PHE A 27 -0.98 -1.83 7.27
C PHE A 27 0.49 -2.04 6.88
N VAL A 28 0.79 -3.16 6.26
CA VAL A 28 2.13 -3.44 5.71
C VAL A 28 2.09 -3.22 4.20
N LEU A 29 2.95 -2.34 3.70
CA LEU A 29 3.22 -2.19 2.29
C LEU A 29 4.18 -3.31 1.85
N THR A 30 3.68 -4.18 0.98
CA THR A 30 4.41 -5.38 0.53
C THR A 30 5.35 -5.01 -0.62
N LEU A 31 6.56 -4.57 -0.26
CA LEU A 31 7.70 -4.37 -1.15
C LEU A 31 8.74 -5.48 -0.92
N PRO A 32 9.84 -5.56 -1.70
CA PRO A 32 10.95 -6.47 -1.39
C PRO A 32 11.45 -6.31 0.05
N CYS A 33 11.56 -5.06 0.52
CA CYS A 33 11.63 -4.69 1.93
C CYS A 33 10.26 -4.26 2.42
N PRO A 34 9.54 -5.06 3.21
CA PRO A 34 8.25 -4.67 3.77
C PRO A 34 8.39 -3.40 4.60
N ILE A 35 7.44 -2.47 4.43
CA ILE A 35 7.34 -1.26 5.25
C ILE A 35 6.06 -1.35 6.06
N LEU A 36 6.18 -1.20 7.38
CA LEU A 36 5.02 -0.99 8.22
C LEU A 36 4.57 0.46 8.10
N CYS A 37 3.32 0.66 7.72
CA CYS A 37 2.70 1.97 7.63
C CYS A 37 1.65 2.13 8.72
N ALA A 38 1.65 3.27 9.41
CA ALA A 38 0.60 3.64 10.36
C ALA A 38 0.08 5.04 10.06
N ALA A 39 -1.24 5.17 9.94
CA ALA A 39 -1.92 6.45 9.91
C ALA A 39 -2.50 6.74 11.30
N ILE A 40 -2.11 7.86 11.92
CA ILE A 40 -2.48 8.24 13.27
C ILE A 40 -3.30 9.54 13.27
N TYR A 41 -4.26 9.62 14.18
CA TYR A 41 -4.96 10.85 14.51
C TYR A 41 -5.08 10.93 16.02
N ARG A 42 -4.38 11.90 16.61
CA ARG A 42 -4.49 12.22 18.03
C ARG A 42 -5.41 13.44 18.17
N PRO A 43 -6.55 13.34 18.88
CA PRO A 43 -7.42 14.48 19.12
C PRO A 43 -6.69 15.64 19.82
N PRO A 44 -7.11 16.90 19.63
CA PRO A 44 -6.42 18.08 20.17
C PRO A 44 -6.48 18.22 21.69
N LYS A 45 -7.35 17.46 22.36
CA LYS A 45 -7.44 17.50 23.82
C LYS A 45 -6.21 16.85 24.42
N SER A 46 -5.62 17.50 25.42
CA SER A 46 -4.52 16.91 26.19
C SER A 46 -4.97 15.59 26.81
N ASN A 47 -4.21 14.54 26.54
CA ASN A 47 -4.37 13.22 27.13
C ASN A 47 -3.01 12.81 27.71
N LYS A 48 -2.99 12.53 29.02
CA LYS A 48 -1.76 12.18 29.76
C LYS A 48 -1.23 10.81 29.37
N ASP A 49 -2.10 9.93 28.90
CA ASP A 49 -1.77 8.55 28.57
C ASP A 49 -1.21 8.42 27.15
N PHE A 50 -1.23 9.50 26.35
CA PHE A 50 -0.79 9.45 24.95
C PHE A 50 0.63 8.92 24.78
N LEU A 51 1.61 9.46 25.51
CA LEU A 51 2.99 9.02 25.35
C LEU A 51 3.19 7.56 25.78
N ILE A 52 2.46 7.11 26.81
CA ILE A 52 2.49 5.74 27.28
C ILE A 52 1.92 4.83 26.20
N GLU A 53 0.67 5.07 25.79
CA GLU A 53 -0.02 4.29 24.76
C GLU A 53 0.76 4.28 23.43
N PHE A 54 1.31 5.42 23.02
CA PHE A 54 2.11 5.54 21.80
C PHE A 54 3.47 4.81 21.92
N SER A 55 4.13 4.86 23.08
CA SER A 55 5.38 4.10 23.30
C SER A 55 5.18 2.60 23.25
N GLU A 56 4.08 2.10 23.83
CA GLU A 56 3.74 0.68 23.78
C GLU A 56 3.34 0.27 22.35
N PHE A 57 2.60 1.12 21.62
CA PHE A 57 2.32 0.93 20.20
C PHE A 57 3.62 0.79 19.39
N LEU A 58 4.57 1.71 19.57
CA LEU A 58 5.86 1.66 18.89
C LEU A 58 6.61 0.37 19.26
N SER A 59 6.63 -0.02 20.53
CA SER A 59 7.33 -1.22 21.01
C SER A 59 6.80 -2.51 20.38
N GLU A 60 5.48 -2.64 20.19
CA GLU A 60 4.86 -3.80 19.55
C GLU A 60 5.36 -4.01 18.10
N PHE A 61 5.53 -2.90 17.38
CA PHE A 61 5.77 -2.90 15.94
C PHE A 61 7.25 -2.80 15.58
N LEU A 62 8.02 -1.99 16.29
CA LEU A 62 9.47 -1.85 16.09
C LEU A 62 10.23 -3.13 16.44
N ALA A 63 9.63 -4.02 17.25
CA ALA A 63 10.17 -5.36 17.50
C ALA A 63 10.02 -6.32 16.30
N LYS A 64 9.13 -6.01 15.35
CA LYS A 64 8.75 -6.87 14.22
C LYS A 64 9.18 -6.31 12.86
N PHE A 65 9.44 -5.02 12.77
CA PHE A 65 9.70 -4.31 11.52
C PHE A 65 10.85 -3.32 11.68
N ASP A 66 11.85 -3.43 10.80
CA ASP A 66 12.96 -2.47 10.73
C ASP A 66 12.60 -1.21 9.93
N ASN A 67 11.67 -1.34 8.98
CA ASN A 67 11.20 -0.25 8.14
C ASN A 67 9.81 0.19 8.57
N VAL A 68 9.69 1.40 9.10
CA VAL A 68 8.46 1.94 9.65
C VAL A 68 8.23 3.35 9.11
N LEU A 69 6.98 3.63 8.73
CA LEU A 69 6.49 4.92 8.31
C LEU A 69 5.19 5.23 9.05
N ILE A 70 5.19 6.31 9.83
CA ILE A 70 4.03 6.77 10.59
C ILE A 70 3.70 8.18 10.11
N CYS A 71 2.44 8.38 9.72
CA CYS A 71 1.95 9.67 9.24
C CYS A 71 0.66 10.02 9.97
N GLY A 72 0.41 11.30 10.19
CA GLY A 72 -0.83 11.69 10.83
C GLY A 72 -0.84 13.08 11.40
N ASP A 73 -2.02 13.48 11.88
CA ASP A 73 -2.20 14.68 12.70
C ASP A 73 -2.05 14.29 14.17
N PHE A 74 -0.99 14.78 14.79
CA PHE A 74 -0.68 14.50 16.19
C PHE A 74 -1.27 15.55 17.13
N ASN A 75 -1.71 16.71 16.64
CA ASN A 75 -2.10 17.84 17.48
C ASN A 75 -1.10 18.10 18.64
N ILE A 76 0.19 17.98 18.35
CA ILE A 76 1.31 18.32 19.24
C ILE A 76 2.09 19.43 18.56
N HIS A 77 2.38 20.51 19.27
CA HIS A 77 3.09 21.66 18.72
C HIS A 77 4.60 21.39 18.66
N VAL A 78 5.02 20.45 17.81
CA VAL A 78 6.44 20.02 17.72
C VAL A 78 7.40 21.15 17.34
N CYS A 79 6.88 22.23 16.74
CA CYS A 79 7.62 23.44 16.40
C CYS A 79 7.89 24.37 17.60
N CYS A 80 7.38 24.06 18.80
CA CYS A 80 7.46 24.91 19.99
C CYS A 80 8.44 24.34 21.03
N PRO A 81 9.69 24.82 21.12
CA PRO A 81 10.71 24.25 22.02
C PRO A 81 10.40 24.40 23.51
N ALA A 82 9.54 25.34 23.88
CA ALA A 82 9.10 25.54 25.26
C ALA A 82 7.97 24.58 25.67
N ASP A 83 7.37 23.84 24.73
CA ASP A 83 6.25 22.94 24.99
C ASP A 83 6.75 21.60 25.54
N LYS A 84 6.41 21.29 26.78
CA LYS A 84 6.83 20.05 27.46
C LYS A 84 6.35 18.79 26.74
N PRO A 85 5.05 18.64 26.42
CA PRO A 85 4.54 17.58 25.55
C PRO A 85 5.34 17.36 24.26
N ALA A 86 5.73 18.45 23.57
CA ALA A 86 6.52 18.35 22.34
C ALA A 86 7.93 17.81 22.59
N ASN A 87 8.58 18.24 23.67
CA ASN A 87 9.91 17.76 24.04
C ASN A 87 9.89 16.30 24.50
N ASP A 88 8.92 15.92 25.34
CA ASP A 88 8.77 14.54 25.82
C ASP A 88 8.46 13.61 24.63
N PHE A 89 7.65 14.06 23.66
CA PHE A 89 7.38 13.34 22.41
C PHE A 89 8.65 13.18 21.55
N ARG A 90 9.43 14.25 21.35
CA ARG A 90 10.68 14.18 20.58
C ARG A 90 11.72 13.27 21.24
N ALA A 91 11.86 13.33 22.56
CA ALA A 91 12.74 12.44 23.31
C ALA A 91 12.36 10.96 23.12
N LEU A 92 11.06 10.64 23.07
CA LEU A 92 10.58 9.28 22.76
C LEU A 92 10.98 8.85 21.34
N LEU A 93 10.78 9.71 20.33
CA LEU A 93 11.19 9.41 18.96
C LEU A 93 12.69 9.18 18.85
N ASP A 94 13.50 10.07 19.44
CA ASP A 94 14.96 9.99 19.43
C ASP A 94 15.47 8.71 20.11
N SER A 95 14.81 8.30 21.21
CA SER A 95 15.16 7.06 21.93
C SER A 95 14.93 5.78 21.12
N LEU A 96 14.09 5.86 20.08
CA LEU A 96 13.69 4.74 19.23
C LEU A 96 14.24 4.86 17.80
N ASP A 97 15.17 5.78 17.56
CA ASP A 97 15.77 6.05 16.25
C ASP A 97 14.70 6.34 15.17
N LEU A 98 13.67 7.10 15.56
CA LEU A 98 12.59 7.55 14.68
C LEU A 98 12.83 9.00 14.27
N ALA A 99 13.00 9.23 12.97
CA ALA A 99 13.21 10.56 12.42
C ALA A 99 11.87 11.22 12.03
N GLN A 100 11.62 12.43 12.51
CA GLN A 100 10.52 13.27 12.04
C GLN A 100 11.01 14.16 10.88
N SER A 101 10.26 14.22 9.77
CA SER A 101 10.71 14.85 8.52
C SER A 101 10.06 16.21 8.18
N ILE A 102 9.08 16.69 8.94
CA ILE A 102 8.36 17.96 8.65
C ILE A 102 8.91 19.10 9.50
N SER A 103 9.45 20.13 8.85
CA SER A 103 10.06 21.29 9.51
C SER A 103 9.32 22.62 9.27
N CYS A 104 8.20 22.62 8.57
CA CYS A 104 7.42 23.82 8.23
C CYS A 104 5.96 23.71 8.68
N PRO A 105 5.24 24.84 8.84
CA PRO A 105 3.86 24.84 9.28
C PRO A 105 2.96 23.97 8.40
N THR A 106 2.13 23.14 9.04
CA THR A 106 1.16 22.28 8.36
C THR A 106 -0.28 22.74 8.59
N HIS A 107 -0.49 23.68 9.52
CA HIS A 107 -1.79 24.23 9.83
C HIS A 107 -1.83 25.74 9.53
N ARG A 108 -3.00 26.28 9.12
CA ARG A 108 -3.19 27.71 8.77
C ARG A 108 -2.80 28.69 9.87
N LEU A 109 -2.79 28.25 11.13
CA LEU A 109 -2.38 29.05 12.28
C LEU A 109 -0.85 29.06 12.51
N GLY A 110 -0.06 28.46 11.62
CA GLY A 110 1.40 28.51 11.66
C GLY A 110 2.06 27.39 12.48
N HIS A 111 1.30 26.41 12.97
CA HIS A 111 1.84 25.28 13.73
C HIS A 111 2.14 24.06 12.86
N THR A 112 3.10 23.26 13.29
CA THR A 112 3.41 21.95 12.71
C THR A 112 2.73 20.89 13.56
N LEU A 113 1.63 20.31 13.06
CA LEU A 113 0.82 19.31 13.78
C LEU A 113 0.82 17.97 13.06
N ASP A 114 0.95 18.02 11.73
CA ASP A 114 0.95 16.85 10.85
C ASP A 114 2.39 16.39 10.65
N LEU A 115 2.68 15.13 11.00
CA LEU A 115 4.04 14.61 11.05
C LEU A 115 4.23 13.44 10.08
N ILE A 116 5.44 13.34 9.56
CA ILE A 116 5.98 12.12 8.95
C ILE A 116 7.10 11.65 9.84
N ILE A 117 6.96 10.45 10.40
CA ILE A 117 7.93 9.82 11.29
C ILE A 117 8.37 8.52 10.62
N SER A 118 9.68 8.29 10.52
CA SER A 118 10.23 7.16 9.79
C SER A 118 11.42 6.52 10.49
N ARG A 119 11.57 5.20 10.32
CA ARG A 119 12.77 4.42 10.68
C ARG A 119 13.07 3.43 9.55
N GLY A 120 14.33 3.30 9.15
CA GLY A 120 14.73 2.42 8.03
C GLY A 120 14.21 2.84 6.64
N VAL A 121 13.41 3.90 6.55
CA VAL A 121 12.84 4.45 5.31
C VAL A 121 13.36 5.86 5.11
N ILE A 122 13.87 6.15 3.91
CA ILE A 122 14.28 7.50 3.55
C ILE A 122 13.06 8.24 2.99
N VAL A 123 12.69 9.33 3.65
CA VAL A 123 11.66 10.27 3.16
C VAL A 123 12.37 11.34 2.33
N SER A 124 11.95 11.51 1.07
CA SER A 124 12.46 12.53 0.16
C SER A 124 11.34 13.43 -0.33
N THR A 125 11.70 14.56 -0.97
CA THR A 125 10.76 15.43 -1.72
C THR A 125 9.49 15.80 -0.92
N CYS A 126 9.69 16.19 0.34
CA CYS A 126 8.59 16.60 1.21
C CYS A 126 8.11 18.01 0.88
N GLU A 127 6.90 18.10 0.34
CA GLU A 127 6.21 19.32 -0.07
C GLU A 127 4.96 19.51 0.81
N VAL A 128 4.88 20.65 1.50
CA VAL A 128 3.68 21.09 2.21
C VAL A 128 2.93 22.09 1.33
N MET A 129 1.68 21.77 1.00
CA MET A 129 0.86 22.54 0.06
C MET A 129 -0.43 23.01 0.72
N ASP A 130 -0.83 24.24 0.44
CA ASP A 130 -2.14 24.76 0.86
C ASP A 130 -3.26 23.84 0.34
N PHE A 131 -4.14 23.40 1.24
CA PHE A 131 -5.30 22.60 0.88
C PHE A 131 -6.59 23.36 1.16
N PRO A 132 -7.29 23.91 0.14
CA PRO A 132 -8.23 25.00 0.37
C PRO A 132 -9.56 24.62 1.01
N ILE A 133 -9.78 23.34 1.29
CA ILE A 133 -10.98 22.82 1.95
C ILE A 133 -10.70 22.34 3.37
N SER A 134 -9.47 22.53 3.85
CA SER A 134 -9.06 22.23 5.21
C SER A 134 -8.24 23.39 5.76
N ASP A 135 -8.17 23.49 7.07
CA ASP A 135 -7.20 24.32 7.77
C ASP A 135 -5.83 23.64 7.95
N HIS A 136 -5.76 22.33 7.68
CA HIS A 136 -4.52 21.60 7.50
C HIS A 136 -4.05 21.65 6.04
N SER A 137 -2.75 21.52 5.86
CA SER A 137 -2.05 21.51 4.58
C SER A 137 -1.91 20.09 4.06
N LEU A 138 -1.90 19.92 2.75
CA LEU A 138 -1.62 18.65 2.12
C LEU A 138 -0.10 18.41 2.13
N ILE A 139 0.32 17.32 2.77
CA ILE A 139 1.71 16.88 2.75
C ILE A 139 1.88 15.83 1.65
N ARG A 140 2.79 16.10 0.72
CA ARG A 140 3.22 15.16 -0.33
C ARG A 140 4.69 14.85 -0.11
N PHE A 141 5.04 13.59 -0.22
CA PHE A 141 6.42 13.13 -0.06
C PHE A 141 6.62 11.86 -0.88
N ASP A 142 7.88 11.58 -1.20
CA ASP A 142 8.28 10.29 -1.75
C ASP A 142 9.04 9.48 -0.68
N ILE A 143 8.99 8.17 -0.81
CA ILE A 143 9.74 7.26 0.05
C ILE A 143 10.67 6.41 -0.79
N CYS A 144 11.90 6.25 -0.31
CA CYS A 144 12.85 5.30 -0.86
C CYS A 144 12.99 4.14 0.12
N ALA A 145 12.43 2.99 -0.26
CA ALA A 145 12.70 1.74 0.44
C ALA A 145 14.10 1.28 0.01
N VAL A 146 15.04 1.23 0.95
CA VAL A 146 16.37 0.66 0.66
C VAL A 146 16.15 -0.83 0.38
N SER A 147 16.20 -1.20 -0.90
CA SER A 147 16.13 -2.60 -1.29
C SER A 147 17.45 -3.26 -0.90
N PRO A 148 17.48 -4.42 -0.22
CA PRO A 148 18.61 -5.32 -0.35
C PRO A 148 18.76 -5.58 -1.85
N VAL A 149 20.02 -5.56 -2.29
CA VAL A 149 20.45 -5.70 -3.68
C VAL A 149 19.49 -6.61 -4.47
N PRO A 150 18.97 -6.17 -5.63
CA PRO A 150 17.96 -6.93 -6.35
C PRO A 150 18.55 -8.27 -6.81
N THR A 151 18.24 -9.33 -6.08
CA THR A 151 18.12 -10.64 -6.71
C THR A 151 16.88 -10.53 -7.58
N SER A 152 17.06 -10.55 -8.90
CA SER A 152 15.98 -10.43 -9.87
C SER A 152 14.85 -11.39 -9.47
N ARG A 153 13.72 -10.86 -8.96
CA ARG A 153 12.54 -11.68 -8.75
C ARG A 153 12.06 -12.10 -10.14
N ALA A 154 12.40 -13.33 -10.53
CA ALA A 154 11.86 -13.96 -11.71
C ALA A 154 10.33 -13.82 -11.68
N PRO A 155 9.67 -13.62 -12.84
CA PRO A 155 8.22 -13.46 -12.90
C PRO A 155 7.54 -14.57 -12.11
N HIS A 156 6.48 -14.24 -11.38
CA HIS A 156 5.69 -15.22 -10.63
C HIS A 156 5.07 -16.20 -11.63
N ARG A 157 5.70 -17.37 -11.78
CA ARG A 157 5.27 -18.44 -12.68
C ARG A 157 4.51 -19.48 -11.85
N ARG A 158 3.37 -19.95 -12.36
CA ARG A 158 2.64 -21.08 -11.76
C ARG A 158 2.45 -22.19 -12.79
N ARG A 159 2.50 -23.45 -12.33
CA ARG A 159 2.02 -24.61 -13.08
C ARG A 159 0.60 -24.94 -12.63
N ILE A 160 -0.22 -25.47 -13.53
CA ILE A 160 -1.55 -25.99 -13.18
C ILE A 160 -1.41 -27.51 -13.25
N ILE A 161 -1.60 -28.18 -12.11
CA ILE A 161 -1.55 -29.64 -12.01
C ILE A 161 -2.97 -30.10 -11.70
N ILE A 162 -3.57 -30.81 -12.64
CA ILE A 162 -4.92 -31.39 -12.56
C ILE A 162 -4.84 -32.88 -12.93
N SER A 163 -5.95 -33.63 -12.78
CA SER A 163 -5.96 -35.09 -13.02
C SER A 163 -5.36 -35.48 -14.37
N SER A 164 -5.75 -34.78 -15.44
CA SER A 164 -5.21 -35.04 -16.78
C SER A 164 -3.70 -34.83 -16.88
N THR A 165 -3.18 -33.80 -16.20
CA THR A 165 -1.73 -33.53 -16.14
C THR A 165 -0.97 -34.66 -15.44
N VAL A 166 -1.58 -35.29 -14.43
CA VAL A 166 -0.99 -36.42 -13.71
C VAL A 166 -0.99 -37.67 -14.59
N GLU A 167 -2.10 -37.93 -15.29
CA GLU A 167 -2.21 -39.05 -16.24
C GLU A 167 -1.20 -38.92 -17.38
N ASP A 168 -1.07 -37.73 -17.97
CA ASP A 168 -0.09 -37.41 -19.01
C ASP A 168 1.35 -37.59 -18.50
N PHE A 169 1.63 -37.19 -17.26
CA PHE A 169 2.93 -37.39 -16.63
C PHE A 169 3.26 -38.88 -16.47
N ILE A 170 2.31 -39.66 -15.95
CA ILE A 170 2.50 -41.11 -15.75
C ILE A 170 2.75 -41.81 -17.09
N ALA A 171 1.98 -41.46 -18.13
CA ALA A 171 2.16 -42.01 -19.46
C ALA A 171 3.54 -41.68 -20.05
N ALA A 172 3.96 -40.41 -19.98
CA ALA A 172 5.26 -39.97 -20.48
C ALA A 172 6.45 -40.55 -19.67
N PHE A 173 6.29 -40.68 -18.35
CA PHE A 173 7.32 -41.25 -17.48
C PHE A 173 7.49 -42.75 -17.72
N SER A 174 6.40 -43.48 -17.98
CA SER A 174 6.44 -44.93 -18.26
C SER A 174 7.18 -45.28 -19.55
N VAL A 175 7.23 -44.35 -20.51
CA VAL A 175 7.95 -44.49 -21.79
C VAL A 175 9.39 -43.96 -21.69
N SER A 176 9.76 -43.32 -20.57
CA SER A 176 11.09 -42.75 -20.39
C SER A 176 12.08 -43.83 -19.93
N ASP A 177 13.14 -44.06 -20.73
CA ASP A 177 14.18 -45.06 -20.44
C ASP A 177 15.15 -44.60 -19.33
N LEU A 178 14.68 -44.58 -18.09
CA LEU A 178 15.53 -44.37 -16.92
C LEU A 178 16.48 -45.55 -16.67
N ALA A 179 16.08 -46.76 -17.06
CA ALA A 179 16.85 -47.98 -16.87
C ALA A 179 18.12 -48.03 -17.74
N PHE A 180 18.09 -47.46 -18.95
CA PHE A 180 19.22 -47.46 -19.88
C PHE A 180 20.41 -46.59 -19.41
N ILE A 181 20.15 -45.60 -18.56
CA ILE A 181 21.17 -44.64 -18.09
C ILE A 181 22.04 -45.25 -16.97
N ASP A 182 21.49 -46.18 -16.19
CA ASP A 182 22.20 -46.87 -15.09
C ASP A 182 23.17 -47.95 -15.62
N GLU A 183 22.78 -48.68 -16.68
CA GLU A 183 23.65 -49.70 -17.33
C GLU A 183 24.90 -49.11 -18.02
N LEU A 184 24.86 -47.84 -18.44
CA LEU A 184 25.97 -47.16 -19.12
C LEU A 184 27.01 -46.53 -18.17
N ALA A 185 26.83 -46.63 -16.86
CA ALA A 185 27.73 -46.08 -15.86
C ALA A 185 28.52 -47.20 -15.16
N SER A 186 29.78 -47.41 -15.56
CA SER A 186 30.71 -48.26 -14.80
C SER A 186 31.88 -47.42 -14.27
N PRO A 187 32.01 -47.21 -12.95
CA PRO A 187 31.15 -47.72 -11.87
C PRO A 187 29.80 -46.99 -11.75
N PRO A 188 28.78 -47.62 -11.14
CA PRO A 188 27.49 -47.00 -10.89
C PRO A 188 27.66 -45.77 -9.98
N CYS A 189 27.15 -44.63 -10.43
CA CYS A 189 27.27 -43.33 -9.76
C CYS A 189 25.87 -42.83 -9.39
N PRO A 190 25.49 -42.85 -8.10
CA PRO A 190 24.17 -42.42 -7.64
C PRO A 190 23.83 -40.98 -8.02
N ASP A 191 24.82 -40.08 -8.03
CA ASP A 191 24.63 -38.67 -8.40
C ASP A 191 24.24 -38.52 -9.87
N ARG A 192 24.79 -39.37 -10.76
CA ARG A 192 24.45 -39.37 -12.19
C ARG A 192 23.04 -39.89 -12.43
N PHE A 193 22.63 -40.93 -11.70
CA PHE A 193 21.26 -41.42 -11.73
C PHE A 193 20.29 -40.34 -11.25
N LEU A 194 20.55 -39.72 -10.10
CA LEU A 194 19.72 -38.67 -9.52
C LEU A 194 19.58 -37.46 -10.44
N ALA A 195 20.68 -37.03 -11.07
CA ALA A 195 20.67 -35.93 -12.04
C ALA A 195 19.81 -36.26 -13.28
N SER A 196 19.90 -37.50 -13.76
CA SER A 196 19.15 -37.96 -14.94
C SER A 196 17.65 -38.09 -14.62
N PHE A 197 17.32 -38.68 -13.48
CA PHE A 197 15.95 -38.73 -12.95
C PHE A 197 15.35 -37.34 -12.81
N HIS A 198 16.08 -36.41 -12.19
CA HIS A 198 15.64 -35.03 -12.02
C HIS A 198 15.41 -34.34 -13.37
N THR A 199 16.30 -34.57 -14.34
CA THR A 199 16.21 -34.00 -15.68
C THR A 199 14.96 -34.52 -16.42
N ILE A 200 14.72 -35.82 -16.41
CA ILE A 200 13.56 -36.45 -17.07
C ILE A 200 12.26 -35.97 -16.42
N CYS A 201 12.17 -36.01 -15.09
CA CYS A 201 10.99 -35.50 -14.38
C CYS A 201 10.74 -34.02 -14.69
N SER A 202 11.79 -33.20 -14.76
CA SER A 202 11.66 -31.77 -15.10
C SER A 202 11.16 -31.56 -16.53
N GLN A 203 11.71 -32.28 -17.51
CA GLN A 203 11.31 -32.20 -18.91
C GLN A 203 9.86 -32.61 -19.13
N ILE A 204 9.45 -33.74 -18.53
CA ILE A 204 8.06 -34.20 -18.61
C ILE A 204 7.14 -33.16 -17.96
N THR A 205 7.51 -32.67 -16.77
CA THR A 205 6.71 -31.66 -16.05
C THR A 205 6.58 -30.36 -16.85
N ASP A 206 7.64 -29.91 -17.51
CA ASP A 206 7.59 -28.72 -18.37
C ASP A 206 6.72 -28.91 -19.62
N SER A 207 6.66 -30.14 -20.15
CA SER A 207 5.81 -30.50 -21.27
C SER A 207 4.32 -30.58 -20.87
N VAL A 208 4.00 -31.32 -19.81
CA VAL A 208 2.59 -31.57 -19.40
C VAL A 208 2.00 -30.39 -18.61
N ALA A 209 2.84 -29.60 -17.93
CA ALA A 209 2.42 -28.52 -17.05
C ALA A 209 3.31 -27.27 -17.22
N PRO A 210 3.32 -26.61 -18.40
CA PRO A 210 4.15 -25.44 -18.62
C PRO A 210 3.79 -24.28 -17.70
N TYR A 211 4.78 -23.44 -17.40
CA TYR A 211 4.58 -22.25 -16.59
C TYR A 211 3.69 -21.22 -17.28
N LYS A 212 2.63 -20.79 -16.60
CA LYS A 212 1.77 -19.69 -17.04
C LYS A 212 2.07 -18.42 -16.24
N VAL A 213 2.26 -17.32 -16.96
CA VAL A 213 2.39 -15.97 -16.40
C VAL A 213 0.99 -15.36 -16.28
N LYS A 214 0.63 -14.88 -15.09
CA LYS A 214 -0.67 -14.21 -14.87
C LYS A 214 -0.52 -12.71 -15.17
N SER A 215 -1.09 -12.24 -16.28
CA SER A 215 -1.34 -10.81 -16.46
C SER A 215 -2.57 -10.43 -15.65
N THR A 216 -2.41 -9.52 -14.69
CA THR A 216 -3.55 -8.92 -13.98
C THR A 216 -3.99 -7.69 -14.76
N ASN A 217 -5.00 -7.85 -15.62
CA ASN A 217 -5.74 -6.70 -16.14
C ASN A 217 -6.54 -6.11 -14.97
N VAL A 218 -6.16 -4.91 -14.56
CA VAL A 218 -6.93 -4.12 -13.59
C VAL A 218 -8.19 -3.60 -14.30
N PRO A 219 -9.41 -3.93 -13.84
CA PRO A 219 -10.61 -3.33 -14.39
C PRO A 219 -10.56 -1.81 -14.17
N ALA A 220 -10.89 -1.04 -15.21
CA ALA A 220 -11.09 0.39 -15.06
C ALA A 220 -12.27 0.64 -14.12
N ASP A 221 -12.14 1.61 -13.20
CA ASP A 221 -13.21 2.01 -12.28
C ASP A 221 -14.50 2.33 -13.07
N PRO A 222 -15.55 1.49 -12.99
CA PRO A 222 -16.71 1.63 -13.88
C PRO A 222 -17.51 2.92 -13.66
N TRP A 223 -17.41 3.50 -12.46
CA TRP A 223 -18.07 4.76 -12.10
C TRP A 223 -17.34 6.01 -12.63
N LEU A 224 -16.14 5.89 -13.23
CA LEU A 224 -15.45 7.00 -13.89
C LEU A 224 -15.91 7.18 -15.35
N ASN A 225 -17.16 7.59 -15.52
CA ASN A 225 -17.75 7.90 -16.83
C ASN A 225 -17.29 9.26 -17.39
N ASP A 226 -17.70 9.57 -18.62
CA ASP A 226 -17.30 10.82 -19.30
C ASP A 226 -17.74 12.09 -18.56
N THR A 227 -18.89 12.06 -17.89
CA THR A 227 -19.40 13.16 -17.07
C THR A 227 -18.48 13.43 -15.89
N SER A 228 -18.12 12.39 -15.11
CA SER A 228 -17.19 12.52 -13.99
C SER A 228 -15.80 12.99 -14.45
N ARG A 229 -15.33 12.52 -15.62
CA ARG A 229 -14.06 12.97 -16.21
C ARG A 229 -14.11 14.44 -16.62
N ALA A 230 -15.21 14.90 -17.23
CA ALA A 230 -15.39 16.29 -17.62
C ALA A 230 -15.42 17.23 -16.39
N LEU A 231 -16.14 16.83 -15.33
CA LEU A 231 -16.18 17.57 -14.06
C LEU A 231 -14.80 17.60 -13.39
N ARG A 232 -14.05 16.50 -13.41
CA ARG A 232 -12.66 16.46 -12.91
C ARG A 232 -11.76 17.44 -13.67
N ARG A 233 -11.90 17.54 -15.00
CA ARG A 233 -11.14 18.50 -15.81
C ARG A 233 -11.47 19.94 -15.42
N ARG A 234 -12.76 20.27 -15.20
CA ARG A 234 -13.19 21.60 -14.71
C ARG A 234 -12.60 21.91 -13.34
N CYS A 235 -12.61 20.96 -12.40
CA CYS A 235 -11.98 21.13 -11.09
C CYS A 235 -10.49 21.48 -11.20
N ARG A 236 -9.75 20.75 -12.05
CA ARG A 236 -8.32 21.00 -12.29
C ARG A 236 -8.06 22.34 -12.99
N GLN A 237 -8.99 22.84 -13.81
CA GLN A 237 -8.88 24.19 -14.40
C GLN A 237 -9.07 25.28 -13.35
N ALA A 238 -10.11 25.15 -12.51
CA ALA A 238 -10.36 26.09 -11.41
C ALA A 238 -9.21 26.08 -10.38
N GLU A 239 -8.71 24.89 -10.01
CA GLU A 239 -7.54 24.74 -9.14
C GLU A 239 -6.31 25.46 -9.70
N ARG A 240 -5.99 25.27 -10.99
CA ARG A 240 -4.85 25.92 -11.65
C ARG A 240 -5.01 27.44 -11.72
N LYS A 241 -6.24 27.94 -11.97
CA LYS A 241 -6.54 29.37 -11.97
C LYS A 241 -6.29 29.97 -10.59
N TRP A 242 -6.86 29.37 -9.54
CA TRP A 242 -6.63 29.82 -8.17
C TRP A 242 -5.16 29.74 -7.75
N LYS A 243 -4.44 28.66 -8.08
CA LYS A 243 -3.00 28.56 -7.82
C LYS A 243 -2.19 29.68 -8.48
N LYS A 244 -2.64 30.17 -9.65
CA LYS A 244 -2.00 31.24 -10.40
C LYS A 244 -2.34 32.64 -9.86
N ASP A 245 -3.60 32.93 -9.60
CA ASP A 245 -4.05 34.29 -9.24
C ASP A 245 -4.20 34.54 -7.73
N ARG A 246 -4.32 33.47 -6.94
CA ARG A 246 -4.52 33.50 -5.47
C ARG A 246 -5.71 34.37 -5.02
N LEU A 247 -6.69 34.59 -5.90
CA LEU A 247 -7.88 35.40 -5.60
C LEU A 247 -8.94 34.59 -4.85
N GLN A 248 -9.67 35.26 -3.94
CA GLN A 248 -10.78 34.68 -3.18
C GLN A 248 -11.91 34.16 -4.09
N VAL A 249 -12.26 34.91 -5.14
CA VAL A 249 -13.27 34.48 -6.12
C VAL A 249 -12.85 33.21 -6.86
N SER A 250 -11.56 33.10 -7.21
CA SER A 250 -11.03 31.88 -7.84
C SER A 250 -11.02 30.69 -6.89
N LEU A 251 -10.82 30.93 -5.59
CA LEU A 251 -10.94 29.91 -4.55
C LEU A 251 -12.38 29.41 -4.43
N GLU A 252 -13.36 30.32 -4.38
CA GLU A 252 -14.79 29.98 -4.32
C GLU A 252 -15.21 29.16 -5.55
N MET A 253 -14.83 29.59 -6.75
CA MET A 253 -15.05 28.82 -7.98
C MET A 253 -14.44 27.40 -7.92
N PHE A 254 -13.24 27.25 -7.34
CA PHE A 254 -12.62 25.95 -7.17
C PHE A 254 -13.44 25.07 -6.21
N ARG A 255 -13.85 25.62 -5.06
CA ARG A 255 -14.69 24.91 -4.08
C ARG A 255 -16.02 24.45 -4.67
N ASP A 256 -16.71 25.32 -5.43
CA ASP A 256 -17.98 25.00 -6.08
C ASP A 256 -17.81 23.89 -7.13
N SER A 257 -16.75 23.98 -7.95
CA SER A 257 -16.45 22.95 -8.95
C SER A 257 -16.18 21.59 -8.30
N LEU A 258 -15.47 21.59 -7.17
CA LEU A 258 -15.15 20.37 -6.42
C LEU A 258 -16.41 19.74 -5.81
N ALA A 259 -17.29 20.53 -5.20
CA ALA A 259 -18.55 20.05 -4.65
C ALA A 259 -19.42 19.40 -5.74
N THR A 260 -19.49 20.03 -6.92
CA THR A 260 -20.20 19.49 -8.09
C THR A 260 -19.62 18.15 -8.53
N TYR A 261 -18.29 18.03 -8.62
CA TYR A 261 -17.62 16.79 -8.99
C TYR A 261 -17.82 15.66 -7.97
N GLN A 262 -17.72 15.97 -6.67
CA GLN A 262 -17.94 15.01 -5.60
C GLN A 262 -19.38 14.47 -5.59
N SER A 263 -20.37 15.35 -5.80
CA SER A 263 -21.77 14.98 -5.92
C SER A 263 -22.00 14.02 -7.09
N ALA A 264 -21.52 14.38 -8.27
CA ALA A 264 -21.67 13.55 -9.47
C ALA A 264 -20.95 12.19 -9.37
N LEU A 265 -19.78 12.14 -8.71
CA LEU A 265 -19.10 10.86 -8.44
C LEU A 265 -19.89 9.97 -7.49
N LYS A 266 -20.45 10.55 -6.43
CA LYS A 266 -21.27 9.81 -5.47
C LYS A 266 -22.51 9.23 -6.15
N GLU A 267 -23.16 10.03 -7.00
CA GLU A 267 -24.30 9.60 -7.80
C GLU A 267 -23.93 8.48 -8.78
N ALA A 268 -22.87 8.67 -9.58
CA ALA A 268 -22.42 7.66 -10.55
C ALA A 268 -22.05 6.33 -9.89
N LYS A 269 -21.38 6.39 -8.72
CA LYS A 269 -21.07 5.19 -7.93
C LYS A 269 -22.34 4.54 -7.38
N GLY A 270 -23.30 5.33 -6.90
CA GLY A 270 -24.59 4.84 -6.43
C GLY A 270 -25.39 4.15 -7.53
N GLN A 271 -25.49 4.77 -8.71
CA GLN A 271 -26.15 4.21 -9.89
C GLN A 271 -25.50 2.89 -10.33
N TYR A 272 -24.16 2.83 -10.39
CA TYR A 272 -23.44 1.61 -10.73
C TYR A 272 -23.72 0.48 -9.74
N LEU A 273 -23.61 0.73 -8.44
CA LEU A 273 -23.89 -0.28 -7.41
C LEU A 273 -25.35 -0.72 -7.45
N SER A 274 -26.30 0.20 -7.63
CA SER A 274 -27.72 -0.14 -7.76
C SER A 274 -28.00 -1.00 -9.00
N ALA A 275 -27.42 -0.65 -10.15
CA ALA A 275 -27.55 -1.44 -11.37
C ALA A 275 -26.92 -2.83 -11.22
N LEU A 276 -25.76 -2.93 -10.55
CA LEU A 276 -25.08 -4.20 -10.29
C LEU A 276 -25.92 -5.12 -9.38
N ILE A 277 -26.53 -4.56 -8.34
CA ILE A 277 -27.43 -5.28 -7.42
C ILE A 277 -28.67 -5.77 -8.18
N ASN A 278 -29.32 -4.89 -8.95
CA ASN A 278 -30.54 -5.22 -9.68
C ASN A 278 -30.30 -6.27 -10.78
N SER A 279 -29.15 -6.22 -11.44
CA SER A 279 -28.78 -7.17 -12.51
C SER A 279 -28.34 -8.54 -11.99
N ASN A 280 -27.94 -8.65 -10.71
CA ASN A 280 -27.44 -9.88 -10.11
C ASN A 280 -28.24 -10.33 -8.87
N SER A 281 -29.52 -9.94 -8.78
CA SER A 281 -30.41 -10.26 -7.65
C SER A 281 -30.53 -11.77 -7.34
N HIS A 282 -30.26 -12.62 -8.34
CA HIS A 282 -30.32 -14.08 -8.22
C HIS A 282 -28.93 -14.77 -8.20
N SER A 283 -27.82 -14.02 -8.25
CA SER A 283 -26.46 -14.55 -8.34
C SER A 283 -25.56 -13.99 -7.23
N SER A 284 -25.62 -14.65 -6.06
CA SER A 284 -24.90 -14.24 -4.84
C SER A 284 -23.37 -14.16 -5.01
N GLY A 285 -22.77 -14.95 -5.91
CA GLY A 285 -21.32 -14.98 -6.11
C GLY A 285 -20.69 -13.67 -6.63
N ILE A 286 -21.47 -12.83 -7.33
CA ILE A 286 -21.00 -11.56 -7.94
C ILE A 286 -21.14 -10.38 -6.96
N LEU A 287 -22.00 -10.51 -5.95
CA LEU A 287 -22.28 -9.43 -4.98
C LEU A 287 -21.28 -9.41 -3.81
N PHE A 288 -20.56 -10.50 -3.57
CA PHE A 288 -19.66 -10.68 -2.42
C PHE A 288 -18.20 -10.99 -2.79
N THR A 289 -17.77 -10.69 -4.02
CA THR A 289 -16.37 -10.78 -4.46
C THR A 289 -15.68 -9.42 -4.47
#